data_AF-A0A935V0D7-F1
#
_entry.id   AF-A0A935V0D7-F1
#
_cell.length_a   1.000
_cell.length_b   1.000
_cell.length_c   1.000
_cell.angle_alpha   90.00
_cell.angle_beta   90.00
_cell.angle_gamma   90.00
#
_symmetry.space_group_name_H-M   'P 1'
#
loop_
_entity.id
_entity.type
_entity.pdbx_description
1 polymer ?
#
loop_
_entity_poly.entity_id
_entity_poly.type
_entity_poly.pdbx_seq_one_letter_code
_entity_poly.pdbx_strand_id
1 'polypeptide(L)'
;MKKARAGDGAALTALGFSEAVEKHPVCHEVLSFTAASQIGAELRRHFEGPPYGWSGDAVDGALYVLMVTEHLRASTSGGAPLTADGLDRAKIGLSRFRAETVPLTPLERIGVRQLMAKAGVPCKSNEEPQQAPALVAELKRRAAAAGGEPPAPPPRAPPP
;
A
#
# COMPACT_ATOMS: atom_id res chain seq x y z
N MET A 1 24.47 2.72 0.30
CA MET A 1 23.10 2.16 0.21
C MET A 1 22.85 1.05 1.26
N LYS A 2 22.97 1.30 2.58
CA LYS A 2 22.79 0.24 3.60
C LYS A 2 22.07 0.66 4.90
N LYS A 3 21.26 1.73 4.88
CA LYS A 3 20.53 2.21 6.07
C LYS A 3 19.07 2.64 5.79
N ALA A 4 18.41 2.06 4.79
CA ALA A 4 17.01 2.36 4.46
C ALA A 4 16.03 1.20 4.75
N ARG A 5 16.40 0.26 5.65
CA ARG A 5 15.60 -0.93 5.98
C ARG A 5 15.01 -0.95 7.40
N ALA A 6 15.33 0.03 8.24
CA ALA A 6 14.69 0.16 9.54
C ALA A 6 13.38 0.93 9.32
N GLY A 7 12.26 0.31 9.67
CA GLY A 7 10.89 0.79 9.47
C GLY A 7 10.49 2.11 10.14
N ASP A 8 11.44 2.88 10.63
CA ASP A 8 11.23 4.20 11.18
C ASP A 8 11.93 5.21 10.28
N GLY A 9 11.42 6.44 10.18
CA GLY A 9 12.00 7.56 9.41
C GLY A 9 13.47 7.93 9.73
N ALA A 10 14.18 7.09 10.48
CA ALA A 10 15.61 7.09 10.76
C ALA A 10 16.51 7.27 9.53
N ALA A 11 16.04 6.91 8.32
CA ALA A 11 16.75 7.20 7.08
C ALA A 11 16.97 8.70 6.87
N LEU A 12 15.96 9.53 7.19
CA LEU A 12 16.07 10.99 7.14
C LEU A 12 16.77 11.57 8.37
N THR A 13 16.60 10.93 9.55
CA THR A 13 17.34 11.31 10.76
C THR A 13 18.86 11.16 10.58
N ALA A 14 19.30 10.15 9.84
CA ALA A 14 20.71 9.97 9.48
C ALA A 14 21.25 11.10 8.56
N LEU A 15 20.36 11.84 7.91
CA LEU A 15 20.66 13.02 7.10
C LEU A 15 20.45 14.33 7.88
N GLY A 16 20.20 14.27 9.19
CA GLY A 16 19.99 15.44 10.05
C GLY A 16 18.57 16.01 10.00
N PHE A 17 17.61 15.32 9.38
CA PHE A 17 16.21 15.74 9.33
C PHE A 17 15.38 14.99 10.38
N SER A 18 14.85 15.71 11.36
CA SER A 18 14.14 15.15 12.52
C SER A 18 12.64 15.44 12.54
N GLU A 19 12.14 16.16 11.54
CA GLU A 19 10.71 16.41 11.40
C GLU A 19 9.99 15.25 10.69
N ALA A 20 8.66 15.34 10.59
CA ALA A 20 7.84 14.38 9.88
C ALA A 20 8.23 14.31 8.38
N VAL A 21 8.23 13.10 7.81
CA VAL A 21 8.79 12.82 6.48
C VAL A 21 8.15 13.67 5.38
N GLU A 22 6.85 13.91 5.48
CA GLU A 22 6.05 14.73 4.59
C GLU A 22 6.46 16.21 4.56
N LYS A 23 7.22 16.69 5.56
CA LYS A 23 7.79 18.04 5.59
C LYS A 23 9.15 18.13 4.91
N HIS A 24 9.81 17.00 4.64
CA HIS A 24 11.07 17.01 3.93
C HIS A 24 10.83 17.49 2.49
N PRO A 25 11.52 18.53 1.97
CA PRO A 25 11.18 19.14 0.68
C PRO A 25 11.06 18.16 -0.48
N VAL A 26 11.99 17.20 -0.58
CA VAL A 26 11.96 16.16 -1.62
C VAL A 26 10.74 15.23 -1.45
N CYS A 27 10.42 14.85 -0.21
CA CYS A 27 9.32 13.94 0.07
C CYS A 27 7.97 14.63 -0.16
N HIS A 28 7.88 15.91 0.22
CA HIS A 28 6.71 16.75 0.00
C HIS A 28 6.34 16.83 -1.49
N GLU A 29 7.30 17.18 -2.35
CA GLU A 29 7.06 17.28 -3.79
C GLU A 29 6.71 15.92 -4.41
N VAL A 30 7.39 14.84 -4.00
CA VAL A 30 7.07 13.49 -4.47
C VAL A 30 5.64 13.09 -4.08
N LEU A 31 5.19 13.41 -2.86
CA LEU A 31 3.81 13.18 -2.42
C LEU A 31 2.81 14.00 -3.25
N SER A 32 3.09 15.28 -3.47
CA SER A 32 2.26 16.16 -4.30
C SER A 32 2.11 15.65 -5.72
N PHE A 33 3.22 15.23 -6.35
CA PHE A 33 3.21 14.70 -7.72
C PHE A 33 2.50 13.33 -7.82
N THR A 34 2.51 12.55 -6.73
CA THR A 34 1.86 11.22 -6.66
C THR A 34 0.44 11.25 -6.07
N ALA A 35 -0.19 12.42 -5.97
CA ALA A 35 -1.61 12.53 -5.63
C ALA A 35 -2.50 11.71 -6.59
N ALA A 36 -2.13 11.70 -7.88
CA ALA A 36 -2.57 10.73 -8.87
C ALA A 36 -1.53 9.59 -9.00
N SER A 37 -1.96 8.41 -9.47
CA SER A 37 -1.01 7.30 -9.65
C SER A 37 -0.01 7.61 -10.78
N GLN A 38 1.27 7.62 -10.47
CA GLN A 38 2.36 7.89 -11.42
C GLN A 38 3.22 6.65 -11.67
N ILE A 39 3.80 6.55 -12.87
CA ILE A 39 4.79 5.51 -13.20
C ILE A 39 6.16 5.98 -12.73
N GLY A 40 6.95 5.09 -12.11
CA GLY A 40 8.24 5.46 -11.53
C GLY A 40 9.24 6.04 -12.55
N ALA A 41 9.21 5.59 -13.81
CA ALA A 41 10.03 6.19 -14.87
C ALA A 41 9.66 7.66 -15.15
N GLU A 42 8.37 8.00 -15.09
CA GLU A 42 7.91 9.38 -15.29
C GLU A 42 8.25 10.25 -14.08
N LEU A 43 8.12 9.69 -12.86
CA LEU A 43 8.59 10.30 -11.61
C LEU A 43 10.06 10.69 -11.69
N ARG A 44 10.93 9.77 -12.09
CA ARG A 44 12.36 10.05 -12.29
C ARG A 44 12.57 11.12 -13.34
N ARG A 45 11.94 10.99 -14.52
CA ARG A 45 12.05 11.98 -15.61
C ARG A 45 11.64 13.38 -15.15
N HIS A 46 10.58 13.49 -14.35
CA HIS A 46 10.07 14.75 -13.85
C HIS A 46 11.04 15.43 -12.87
N PHE A 47 11.54 14.69 -11.88
CA PHE A 47 12.38 15.24 -10.81
C PHE A 47 13.87 15.31 -11.15
N GLU A 48 14.37 14.46 -12.04
CA GLU A 48 15.74 14.56 -12.56
C GLU A 48 15.87 15.66 -13.63
N GLY A 49 14.76 16.04 -14.26
CA GLY A 49 14.70 17.12 -15.24
C GLY A 49 14.53 18.51 -14.60
N PRO A 50 14.69 19.59 -15.39
CA PRO A 50 14.30 20.94 -14.96
C PRO A 50 12.81 21.00 -14.61
N PRO A 51 12.41 21.78 -13.58
CA PRO A 51 13.22 22.73 -12.81
C PRO A 51 13.97 22.14 -11.60
N TYR A 52 13.77 20.85 -11.28
CA TYR A 52 14.29 20.25 -10.05
C TYR A 52 15.75 19.82 -10.15
N GLY A 53 16.12 19.10 -11.21
CA GLY A 53 17.50 18.66 -11.45
C GLY A 53 18.07 17.74 -10.37
N TRP A 54 17.23 16.96 -9.69
CA TRP A 54 17.66 16.09 -8.60
C TRP A 54 18.42 14.87 -9.11
N SER A 55 19.27 14.29 -8.26
CA SER A 55 19.89 13.01 -8.58
C SER A 55 18.87 11.88 -8.51
N GLY A 56 19.01 10.86 -9.38
CA GLY A 56 18.14 9.69 -9.33
C GLY A 56 18.19 8.95 -7.98
N ASP A 57 19.32 9.01 -7.27
CA ASP A 57 19.44 8.47 -5.90
C ASP A 57 18.57 9.24 -4.89
N ALA A 58 18.41 10.56 -5.04
CA ALA A 58 17.53 11.36 -4.19
C ALA A 58 16.05 11.01 -4.42
N VAL A 59 15.64 10.85 -5.68
CA VAL A 59 14.29 10.45 -6.05
C VAL A 59 13.99 9.03 -5.55
N ASP A 60 14.88 8.07 -5.83
CA ASP A 60 14.74 6.68 -5.39
C ASP A 60 14.69 6.60 -3.85
N GLY A 61 15.57 7.35 -3.16
CA GLY A 61 15.60 7.42 -1.71
C GLY A 61 14.29 7.94 -1.12
N ALA A 62 13.72 9.00 -1.70
CA ALA A 62 12.44 9.55 -1.27
C ALA A 62 11.30 8.53 -1.45
N LEU A 63 11.25 7.84 -2.59
CA LEU A 63 10.26 6.77 -2.83
C LEU A 63 10.35 5.67 -1.77
N TYR A 64 11.56 5.20 -1.45
CA TYR A 64 11.76 4.18 -0.42
C TYR A 64 11.35 4.66 0.97
N VAL A 65 11.79 5.86 1.38
CA VAL A 65 11.44 6.42 2.69
C VAL A 65 9.94 6.56 2.81
N LEU A 66 9.28 7.17 1.83
CA LEU A 66 7.84 7.38 1.83
C LEU A 66 7.04 6.07 1.87
N MET A 67 7.53 5.00 1.21
CA MET A 67 6.92 3.68 1.30
C MET A 67 7.09 3.03 2.67
N VAL A 68 8.29 3.12 3.25
CA VAL A 68 8.58 2.55 4.57
C VAL A 68 7.77 3.26 5.65
N THR A 69 7.58 4.58 5.53
CA THR A 69 6.74 5.38 6.42
C THR A 69 5.26 5.37 6.02
N GLU A 70 4.86 4.57 5.03
CA GLU A 70 3.46 4.35 4.65
C GLU A 70 2.71 5.59 4.15
N HIS A 71 3.44 6.58 3.62
CA HIS A 71 2.88 7.75 2.95
C HIS A 71 2.68 7.51 1.45
N LEU A 72 3.28 6.43 0.93
CA LEU A 72 3.26 6.09 -0.49
C LEU A 72 3.03 4.59 -0.67
N ARG A 73 2.06 4.24 -1.52
CA ARG A 73 1.85 2.85 -1.95
C ARG A 73 2.46 2.63 -3.32
N ALA A 74 3.04 1.45 -3.50
CA ALA A 74 3.54 1.00 -4.80
C ALA A 74 2.79 -0.24 -5.27
N SER A 75 2.65 -0.37 -6.59
CA SER A 75 2.13 -1.58 -7.22
C SER A 75 2.93 -1.90 -8.48
N THR A 76 2.91 -3.16 -8.90
CA THR A 76 3.40 -3.56 -10.22
C THR A 76 2.59 -2.90 -11.33
N SER A 77 3.07 -2.99 -12.57
CA SER A 77 2.29 -2.57 -13.75
C SER A 77 0.94 -3.28 -13.87
N GLY A 78 0.85 -4.53 -13.38
CA GLY A 78 -0.38 -5.32 -13.31
C GLY A 78 -1.25 -5.04 -12.09
N GLY A 79 -0.90 -4.06 -11.24
CA GLY A 79 -1.71 -3.63 -10.10
C GLY A 79 -1.51 -4.44 -8.81
N ALA A 80 -0.58 -5.41 -8.79
CA ALA A 80 -0.27 -6.15 -7.56
C ALA A 80 0.49 -5.26 -6.57
N PRO A 81 0.11 -5.20 -5.28
CA PRO A 81 0.76 -4.34 -4.29
C PRO A 81 2.20 -4.77 -4.02
N LEU A 82 3.10 -3.80 -3.83
CA LEU A 82 4.51 -4.01 -3.51
C LEU A 82 4.82 -3.53 -2.09
N THR A 83 5.64 -4.29 -1.36
CA THR A 83 6.28 -3.82 -0.12
C THR A 83 7.57 -3.08 -0.45
N ALA A 84 8.11 -2.32 0.51
CA ALA A 84 9.43 -1.69 0.37
C ALA A 84 10.53 -2.73 0.08
N ASP A 85 10.46 -3.92 0.68
CA ASP A 85 11.39 -5.03 0.41
C ASP A 85 11.20 -5.67 -0.98
N GLY A 86 9.98 -5.66 -1.51
CA GLY A 86 9.63 -6.20 -2.83
C GLY A 86 9.98 -5.27 -4.00
N LEU A 87 10.23 -3.98 -3.70
CA LEU A 87 10.65 -2.97 -4.66
C LEU A 87 12.17 -2.92 -4.73
N ASP A 88 12.77 -3.47 -5.78
CA ASP A 88 14.19 -3.23 -6.09
C ASP A 88 14.35 -2.03 -7.05
N ARG A 89 15.57 -1.51 -7.14
CA ARG A 89 15.87 -0.32 -7.94
C ARG A 89 15.52 -0.47 -9.43
N ALA A 90 15.60 -1.68 -9.98
CA ALA A 90 15.26 -1.95 -11.36
C ALA A 90 13.74 -1.91 -11.59
N LYS A 91 12.95 -2.33 -10.60
CA LYS A 91 11.48 -2.30 -10.64
C LYS A 91 10.88 -0.91 -10.45
N ILE A 92 11.60 0.06 -9.89
CA ILE A 92 11.09 1.42 -9.69
C ILE A 92 10.51 1.98 -10.98
N GLY A 93 11.24 1.92 -12.09
CA GLY A 93 10.79 2.48 -13.37
C GLY A 93 9.48 1.90 -13.90
N LEU A 94 9.17 0.64 -13.56
CA LEU A 94 8.00 -0.11 -14.03
C LEU A 94 6.83 -0.10 -13.04
N SER A 95 7.08 0.34 -11.81
CA SER A 95 6.10 0.34 -10.74
C SER A 95 5.24 1.60 -10.80
N ARG A 96 4.02 1.50 -10.27
CA ARG A 96 3.11 2.62 -10.08
C ARG A 96 3.14 3.05 -8.63
N PHE A 97 3.21 4.35 -8.40
CA PHE A 97 3.26 4.96 -7.08
C PHE A 97 2.05 5.87 -6.89
N ARG A 98 1.48 5.86 -5.69
CA ARG A 98 0.35 6.71 -5.33
C ARG A 98 0.42 7.10 -3.87
N ALA A 99 0.23 8.39 -3.57
CA ALA A 99 0.17 8.90 -2.22
C ALA A 99 -0.95 8.23 -1.42
N GLU A 100 -0.66 7.94 -0.15
CA GLU A 100 -1.62 7.41 0.81
C GLU A 100 -2.26 8.56 1.59
N THR A 101 -3.48 8.92 1.21
CA THR A 101 -4.19 10.05 1.80
C THR A 101 -4.71 9.80 3.22
N VAL A 102 -4.84 8.54 3.64
CA VAL A 102 -5.23 8.15 5.00
C VAL A 102 -4.49 6.87 5.36
N PRO A 103 -3.26 6.95 5.91
CA PRO A 103 -2.57 5.77 6.41
C PRO A 103 -3.34 5.19 7.61
N LEU A 104 -3.41 3.86 7.71
CA LEU A 104 -4.00 3.20 8.86
C LEU A 104 -3.10 3.41 10.08
N THR A 105 -3.69 3.86 11.20
CA THR A 105 -2.98 3.95 12.47
C THR A 105 -2.49 2.58 12.92
N PRO A 106 -1.42 2.49 13.74
CA PRO A 106 -0.93 1.20 14.24
C PRO A 106 -2.02 0.35 14.92
N LEU A 107 -2.97 0.99 15.63
CA LEU A 107 -4.08 0.31 16.28
C LEU A 107 -5.07 -0.26 15.26
N GLU A 108 -5.40 0.49 14.21
CA GLU A 108 -6.27 0.01 13.13
C GLU A 108 -5.63 -1.15 12.38
N ARG A 109 -4.31 -1.11 12.13
CA ARG A 109 -3.58 -2.23 11.52
C ARG A 109 -3.67 -3.50 12.36
N ILE A 110 -3.53 -3.38 13.69
CA ILE A 110 -3.74 -4.49 14.61
C ILE A 110 -5.16 -5.03 14.46
N GLY A 111 -6.17 -4.15 14.42
CA GLY A 111 -7.57 -4.52 14.20
C GLY A 111 -7.79 -5.27 12.88
N VAL A 112 -7.19 -4.81 11.79
CA VAL A 112 -7.23 -5.47 10.47
C VAL A 112 -6.59 -6.86 10.53
N ARG A 113 -5.41 -6.99 11.16
CA ARG A 113 -4.77 -8.31 11.33
C ARG A 113 -5.61 -9.26 12.19
N GLN A 114 -6.26 -8.76 13.24
CA GLN A 114 -7.18 -9.56 14.04
C GLN A 114 -8.40 -10.03 13.21
N LEU A 115 -8.94 -9.16 12.35
CA LEU A 115 -10.01 -9.53 11.43
C LEU A 115 -9.55 -10.63 10.45
N MET A 116 -8.36 -10.50 9.88
CA MET A 116 -7.77 -11.51 9.00
C MET A 116 -7.59 -12.85 9.71
N ALA A 117 -7.08 -12.83 10.95
CA ALA A 117 -6.94 -14.04 11.75
C ALA A 117 -8.29 -14.73 12.03
N LYS A 118 -9.34 -13.96 12.37
CA LYS A 118 -10.72 -14.49 12.55
C LYS A 118 -11.31 -15.04 11.25
N ALA A 119 -10.91 -14.50 10.11
CA ALA A 119 -11.27 -15.02 8.79
C ALA A 119 -10.41 -16.22 8.36
N GLY A 120 -9.40 -16.62 9.13
CA GLY A 120 -8.47 -17.71 8.75
C GLY A 120 -7.47 -17.31 7.66
N VAL A 121 -7.28 -16.01 7.42
CA VAL A 121 -6.30 -15.49 6.47
C VAL A 121 -5.02 -15.14 7.24
N PRO A 122 -3.92 -15.88 7.05
CA PRO A 122 -2.66 -15.58 7.73
C PRO A 122 -2.08 -14.27 7.19
N CYS A 123 -1.81 -13.32 8.09
CA CYS A 123 -1.22 -12.03 7.74
C CYS A 123 -0.14 -11.65 8.74
N LYS A 124 1.08 -11.42 8.25
CA LYS A 124 2.17 -10.87 9.06
C LYS A 124 2.05 -9.34 9.16
N SER A 125 2.84 -8.75 10.05
CA SER A 125 2.94 -7.28 10.09
C SER A 125 3.46 -6.77 8.76
N ASN A 126 2.84 -5.71 8.25
CA ASN A 126 3.20 -5.01 7.02
C ASN A 126 2.86 -5.77 5.72
N GLU A 127 2.15 -6.89 5.83
CA GLU A 127 1.61 -7.66 4.68
C GLU A 127 0.09 -7.48 4.52
N GLU A 128 -0.54 -6.59 5.30
CA GLU A 128 -1.98 -6.38 5.28
C GLU A 128 -2.50 -6.01 3.88
N PRO A 129 -1.86 -5.10 3.11
CA PRO A 129 -2.31 -4.79 1.75
C PRO A 129 -2.27 -5.99 0.80
N GLN A 130 -1.29 -6.88 0.95
CA GLN A 130 -1.13 -8.07 0.11
C GLN A 130 -2.19 -9.13 0.42
N GLN A 131 -2.59 -9.25 1.69
CA GLN A 131 -3.62 -10.19 2.13
C GLN A 131 -5.05 -9.65 2.00
N ALA A 132 -5.22 -8.34 1.78
CA ALA A 132 -6.53 -7.73 1.65
C ALA A 132 -7.44 -8.37 0.58
N PRO A 133 -6.96 -8.72 -0.64
CA PRO A 133 -7.79 -9.42 -1.62
C PRO A 133 -8.26 -10.80 -1.14
N ALA A 134 -7.39 -11.55 -0.45
CA ALA A 134 -7.74 -12.86 0.11
C ALA A 134 -8.79 -12.74 1.22
N LEU A 135 -8.66 -11.74 2.09
CA LEU A 135 -9.68 -11.40 3.09
C LEU A 135 -11.03 -11.08 2.44
N VAL A 136 -11.05 -10.21 1.44
CA VAL A 136 -12.30 -9.82 0.75
C VAL A 136 -12.93 -11.04 0.07
N ALA A 137 -12.14 -11.90 -0.57
CA ALA A 137 -12.65 -13.13 -1.18
C ALA A 137 -13.28 -14.07 -0.14
N GLU A 138 -12.63 -14.26 1.01
CA GLU A 138 -13.15 -15.11 2.09
C GLU A 138 -14.43 -14.53 2.70
N LEU A 139 -14.48 -13.21 2.93
CA LEU A 139 -15.69 -12.54 3.43
C LEU A 139 -16.86 -12.68 2.45
N LYS A 140 -16.62 -12.52 1.14
CA LYS A 140 -17.64 -12.76 0.10
C LYS A 140 -18.12 -14.21 0.09
N ARG A 141 -17.20 -15.17 0.19
CA ARG A 141 -17.53 -16.60 0.25
C ARG A 141 -18.40 -16.92 1.46
N ARG A 142 -18.06 -16.40 2.64
CA ARG A 142 -18.85 -16.58 3.87
C ARG A 142 -20.22 -15.92 3.78
N ALA A 143 -20.30 -14.72 3.22
CA ALA A 143 -21.57 -14.04 3.01
C ALA A 143 -22.51 -14.83 2.08
N ALA A 144 -21.98 -15.41 1.00
CA ALA A 144 -22.74 -16.28 0.11
C ALA A 144 -23.22 -17.58 0.81
N ALA A 145 -22.36 -18.20 1.64
CA ALA A 145 -22.72 -19.41 2.38
C ALA A 145 -23.71 -19.16 3.52
N ALA A 146 -23.82 -17.94 4.02
CA ALA A 146 -24.76 -17.56 5.06
C ALA A 146 -26.20 -17.35 4.54
N GLY A 147 -26.39 -17.23 3.21
CA GLY A 147 -27.71 -17.22 2.58
C GLY A 147 -28.18 -18.65 2.31
N GLY A 148 -29.22 -19.10 3.01
CA GLY A 148 -29.90 -20.37 2.72
C GLY A 148 -30.74 -20.31 1.43
N GLU A 149 -31.28 -21.43 0.98
CA GLU A 149 -32.35 -21.43 -0.03
C GLU A 149 -33.52 -20.55 0.45
N PRO A 150 -34.17 -19.76 -0.42
CA PRO A 150 -35.44 -19.13 -0.10
C PRO A 150 -36.40 -20.23 0.40
N PRO A 151 -37.18 -20.01 1.47
CA PRO A 151 -38.14 -21.02 1.90
C PRO A 151 -39.07 -21.34 0.73
N ALA A 152 -39.04 -22.60 0.27
CA ALA A 152 -39.97 -23.06 -0.75
C ALA A 152 -41.41 -22.91 -0.20
N PRO A 153 -42.36 -22.34 -0.96
CA PRO A 153 -43.73 -22.24 -0.50
C PRO A 153 -44.27 -23.66 -0.22
N PRO A 154 -45.03 -23.87 0.86
CA PRO A 154 -45.56 -25.18 1.19
C PRO A 154 -46.42 -25.71 0.02
N PRO A 155 -46.37 -27.02 -0.29
CA PRO A 155 -47.17 -27.59 -1.37
C PRO A 155 -48.65 -27.29 -1.16
N ARG A 156 -49.34 -26.85 -2.21
CA ARG A 156 -50.78 -26.61 -2.19
C ARG A 156 -51.49 -27.93 -1.85
N ALA A 157 -52.22 -27.96 -0.74
CA ALA A 157 -53.04 -29.12 -0.40
C ALA A 157 -54.04 -29.40 -1.53
N PRO A 158 -54.25 -30.68 -1.92
CA PRO A 158 -55.24 -31.02 -2.94
C PRO A 158 -56.66 -30.69 -2.45
N PRO A 159 -57.54 -30.21 -3.34
CA PRO A 159 -58.92 -29.90 -3.00
C PRO A 159 -59.72 -31.15 -2.59
N PRO A 160 -60.76 -31.00 -1.74
CA PRO A 160 -61.66 -32.09 -1.35
C PRO A 160 -62.54 -32.58 -2.50
#